data_AF-A0ABD0Q509-F1
#
_entry.id   AF-A0ABD0Q509-F1
#
_cell.length_a   1.000
_cell.length_b   1.000
_cell.length_c   1.000
_cell.angle_alpha   90.00
_cell.angle_beta   90.00
_cell.angle_gamma   90.00
#
_symmetry.space_group_name_H-M   'P 1'
#
loop_
_entity.id
_entity.type
_entity.pdbx_description
1 polymer ?
#
loop_
_entity_poly.entity_id
_entity_poly.type
_entity_poly.pdbx_seq_one_letter_code
_entity_poly.pdbx_strand_id
1 'polypeptide(L)'
;MDVDNDLIGDPCDTNKDSDGDGHQDSRDNCPAVINSSQLDTDKDGIGDECDDDDDNDGIPDLLPPGPDNCRLVPNPLQEDSDGDGLGNVCENDFDNDTFSDIIDVCPENAEVTLTDFRTYQTVVLDPEGDAQIDPNWVVLNQ
;
A
#
# COMPACT_ATOMS: atom_id res chain seq x y z
N MET A 1 -21.72 -13.27 0.78
CA MET A 1 -21.46 -13.97 2.04
C MET A 1 -19.96 -14.02 2.15
N ASP A 2 -19.48 -13.65 3.32
CA ASP A 2 -18.08 -13.47 3.71
C ASP A 2 -18.11 -13.82 5.20
N VAL A 3 -17.54 -14.98 5.55
CA VAL A 3 -17.72 -15.61 6.86
C VAL A 3 -16.65 -15.19 7.86
N ASP A 4 -15.43 -14.98 7.40
CA ASP A 4 -14.26 -14.56 8.16
C ASP A 4 -14.02 -13.05 8.12
N ASN A 5 -14.81 -12.31 7.34
CA ASN A 5 -14.84 -10.85 7.28
C ASN A 5 -13.55 -10.23 6.72
N ASP A 6 -12.88 -10.91 5.81
CA ASP A 6 -11.66 -10.45 5.13
C ASP A 6 -11.94 -9.68 3.83
N LEU A 7 -13.22 -9.43 3.50
CA LEU A 7 -13.70 -8.78 2.27
C LEU A 7 -13.61 -9.65 1.01
N ILE A 8 -13.27 -10.93 1.14
CA ILE A 8 -13.31 -11.94 0.09
C ILE A 8 -14.54 -12.83 0.32
N GLY A 9 -15.46 -12.83 -0.66
CA GLY A 9 -16.65 -13.66 -0.52
C GLY A 9 -16.32 -15.16 -0.54
N ASP A 10 -17.03 -15.96 0.25
CA ASP A 10 -16.82 -17.42 0.40
C ASP A 10 -16.57 -18.20 -0.91
N PRO A 11 -17.21 -17.87 -2.06
CA PRO A 11 -16.95 -18.58 -3.32
C PRO A 11 -15.56 -18.34 -3.92
N CYS A 12 -14.91 -17.24 -3.55
CA CYS A 12 -13.60 -16.81 -4.04
C CYS A 12 -12.50 -16.97 -3.00
N ASP A 13 -12.89 -17.12 -1.73
CA ASP A 13 -12.00 -17.31 -0.61
C ASP A 13 -11.36 -18.70 -0.66
N THR A 14 -10.03 -18.69 -0.73
CA THR A 14 -9.22 -19.91 -0.71
C THR A 14 -8.48 -20.13 0.60
N ASN A 15 -8.43 -19.10 1.46
CA ASN A 15 -7.67 -19.06 2.71
C ASN A 15 -6.20 -19.51 2.53
N LYS A 16 -5.67 -19.43 1.30
CA LYS A 16 -4.30 -19.81 0.97
C LYS A 16 -3.50 -18.54 0.80
N ASP A 17 -2.76 -18.22 1.84
CA ASP A 17 -1.86 -17.07 1.96
C ASP A 17 -0.50 -17.65 2.38
N SER A 18 0.46 -17.63 1.47
CA SER A 18 1.73 -18.34 1.62
C SER A 18 2.75 -17.58 2.46
N ASP A 19 2.69 -16.25 2.49
CA ASP A 19 3.62 -15.41 3.23
C ASP A 19 3.01 -14.80 4.51
N GLY A 20 1.68 -14.86 4.65
CA GLY A 20 0.95 -14.51 5.85
C GLY A 20 0.66 -13.01 5.96
N ASP A 21 0.58 -12.30 4.85
CA ASP A 21 0.35 -10.85 4.82
C ASP A 21 -1.13 -10.44 4.87
N GLY A 22 -2.06 -11.41 4.75
CA GLY A 22 -3.50 -11.21 4.76
C GLY A 22 -4.16 -11.22 3.37
N HIS A 23 -3.39 -11.30 2.28
CA HIS A 23 -3.92 -11.47 0.93
C HIS A 23 -3.71 -12.92 0.46
N GLN A 24 -4.77 -13.55 -0.01
CA GLN A 24 -4.62 -14.91 -0.56
C GLN A 24 -3.78 -14.89 -1.84
N ASP A 25 -2.92 -15.91 -2.06
CA ASP A 25 -1.94 -16.00 -3.16
C ASP A 25 -2.50 -15.64 -4.56
N SER A 26 -3.79 -15.92 -4.79
CA SER A 26 -4.45 -15.65 -6.08
C SER A 26 -4.81 -14.19 -6.33
N ARG A 27 -4.67 -13.33 -5.31
CA ARG A 27 -5.00 -11.90 -5.30
C ARG A 27 -3.86 -11.05 -4.75
N ASP A 28 -2.77 -11.68 -4.36
CA ASP A 28 -1.56 -11.06 -3.87
C ASP A 28 -0.64 -10.70 -5.05
N ASN A 29 -0.25 -9.44 -5.16
CA ASN A 29 0.70 -8.97 -6.18
C ASN A 29 2.16 -9.35 -5.87
N CYS A 30 2.45 -9.82 -4.66
CA CYS A 30 3.71 -10.43 -4.25
C CYS A 30 3.54 -11.72 -3.42
N PRO A 31 3.08 -12.86 -4.00
CA PRO A 31 2.70 -14.10 -3.30
C PRO A 31 3.75 -14.81 -2.40
N ALA A 32 4.95 -14.26 -2.30
CA ALA A 32 6.05 -14.80 -1.53
C ALA A 32 6.76 -13.75 -0.65
N VAL A 33 6.31 -12.49 -0.69
CA VAL A 33 6.92 -11.35 0.01
C VAL A 33 5.81 -10.55 0.69
N ILE A 34 5.81 -10.55 2.01
CA ILE A 34 4.81 -9.89 2.84
C ILE A 34 4.67 -8.42 2.44
N ASN A 35 3.50 -8.03 1.94
CA ASN A 35 3.22 -6.66 1.51
C ASN A 35 1.73 -6.32 1.67
N SER A 36 1.22 -6.32 2.92
CA SER A 36 -0.20 -6.14 3.21
C SER A 36 -0.86 -4.89 2.61
N SER A 37 -0.09 -3.86 2.26
CA SER A 37 -0.57 -2.65 1.57
C SER A 37 -0.86 -2.88 0.09
N GLN A 38 -0.27 -3.91 -0.53
CA GLN A 38 -0.40 -4.27 -1.94
C GLN A 38 -0.12 -3.09 -2.88
N LEU A 39 0.87 -2.27 -2.53
CA LEU A 39 1.34 -1.19 -3.40
C LEU A 39 1.85 -1.79 -4.71
N ASP A 40 1.55 -1.09 -5.80
CA ASP A 40 1.86 -1.38 -7.19
C ASP A 40 1.85 -0.02 -7.91
N THR A 41 2.97 0.70 -7.73
CA THR A 41 3.08 2.13 -8.05
C THR A 41 2.91 2.39 -9.55
N ASP A 42 3.50 1.55 -10.39
CA ASP A 42 3.38 1.63 -11.85
C ASP A 42 2.17 0.92 -12.46
N LYS A 43 1.49 0.06 -11.68
CA LYS A 43 0.28 -0.70 -12.07
C LYS A 43 0.53 -1.76 -13.11
N ASP A 44 1.70 -2.39 -13.08
CA ASP A 44 2.05 -3.50 -13.96
C ASP A 44 1.56 -4.86 -13.43
N GLY A 45 1.19 -4.92 -12.15
CA GLY A 45 0.65 -6.08 -11.45
C GLY A 45 1.67 -6.86 -10.62
N ILE A 46 2.91 -6.39 -10.53
CA ILE A 46 3.92 -6.79 -9.55
C ILE A 46 3.87 -5.75 -8.42
N GLY A 47 3.91 -6.19 -7.16
CA GLY A 47 3.88 -5.24 -6.05
C GLY A 47 5.26 -4.66 -5.75
N ASP A 48 5.30 -3.44 -5.23
CA ASP A 48 6.55 -2.69 -4.97
C ASP A 48 7.57 -3.50 -4.13
N GLU A 49 7.10 -4.32 -3.17
CA GLU A 49 8.00 -5.15 -2.34
C GLU A 49 8.68 -6.32 -3.09
N CYS A 50 8.20 -6.65 -4.28
CA CYS A 50 8.75 -7.69 -5.15
C CYS A 50 9.02 -7.26 -6.59
N ASP A 51 8.87 -5.96 -6.88
CA ASP A 51 9.37 -5.31 -8.08
C ASP A 51 10.83 -4.87 -7.86
N ASP A 52 11.59 -4.77 -8.95
CA ASP A 52 12.94 -4.20 -8.94
C ASP A 52 12.94 -2.75 -9.50
N ASP A 53 11.82 -2.25 -10.05
CA ASP A 53 11.63 -0.95 -10.72
C ASP A 53 10.19 -0.42 -10.48
N ASP A 54 9.91 0.08 -9.27
CA ASP A 54 8.56 0.42 -8.75
C ASP A 54 7.76 1.41 -9.63
N ASP A 55 8.44 2.25 -10.42
CA ASP A 55 7.82 3.28 -11.26
C ASP A 55 7.99 3.04 -12.79
N ASN A 56 8.63 1.93 -13.16
CA ASN A 56 8.86 1.46 -14.52
C ASN A 56 9.54 2.50 -15.43
N ASP A 57 10.42 3.34 -14.87
CA ASP A 57 11.15 4.37 -15.63
C ASP A 57 12.42 3.82 -16.33
N GLY A 58 12.85 2.61 -15.94
CA GLY A 58 14.01 1.91 -16.45
C GLY A 58 15.28 2.04 -15.59
N ILE A 59 15.21 2.67 -14.43
CA ILE A 59 16.24 2.73 -13.40
C ILE A 59 15.82 1.85 -12.21
N PRO A 60 16.49 0.71 -11.96
CA PRO A 60 16.11 -0.15 -10.85
C PRO A 60 16.33 0.51 -9.49
N ASP A 61 15.45 0.23 -8.53
CA ASP A 61 15.39 0.91 -7.23
C ASP A 61 16.72 0.84 -6.45
N LEU A 62 17.32 -0.35 -6.44
CA LEU A 62 18.51 -0.64 -5.63
C LEU A 62 19.70 -1.13 -6.45
N LEU A 63 19.45 -1.73 -7.62
CA LEU A 63 20.48 -2.43 -8.39
C LEU A 63 21.02 -1.56 -9.54
N PRO A 64 22.30 -1.71 -9.93
CA PRO A 64 22.84 -0.98 -11.08
C PRO A 64 22.04 -1.26 -12.36
N PRO A 65 21.69 -0.23 -13.16
CA PRO A 65 22.26 1.12 -13.19
C PRO A 65 21.79 2.12 -12.12
N GLY A 66 20.86 1.76 -11.24
CA GLY A 66 20.44 2.56 -10.09
C GLY A 66 21.51 2.69 -8.99
N PRO A 67 21.12 3.10 -7.76
CA PRO A 67 19.75 3.20 -7.26
C PRO A 67 18.95 4.35 -7.89
N ASP A 68 17.63 4.20 -7.91
CA ASP A 68 16.69 5.27 -8.28
C ASP A 68 16.62 6.33 -7.16
N ASN A 69 16.81 7.61 -7.51
CA ASN A 69 16.68 8.72 -6.58
C ASN A 69 15.25 9.25 -6.39
N CYS A 70 14.27 8.72 -7.13
CA CYS A 70 12.84 8.93 -7.00
C CYS A 70 12.05 7.64 -7.28
N ARG A 71 12.28 6.61 -6.46
CA ARG A 71 11.70 5.26 -6.58
C ARG A 71 10.22 5.18 -7.03
N LEU A 72 9.37 6.12 -6.63
CA LEU A 72 7.93 6.08 -6.89
C LEU A 72 7.46 7.09 -7.98
N VAL A 73 8.39 7.83 -8.59
CA VAL A 73 8.07 8.94 -9.51
C VAL A 73 9.00 8.92 -10.73
N PRO A 74 8.48 8.56 -11.92
CA PRO A 74 9.32 8.31 -13.09
C PRO A 74 10.23 9.48 -13.45
N ASN A 75 11.54 9.25 -13.41
CA ASN A 75 12.56 10.23 -13.77
C ASN A 75 13.81 9.58 -14.41
N PRO A 76 13.74 9.08 -15.66
CA PRO A 76 14.82 8.30 -16.28
C PRO A 76 16.18 9.02 -16.44
N LEU A 77 16.20 10.33 -16.19
CA LEU A 77 17.38 11.19 -16.24
C LEU A 77 18.04 11.39 -14.87
N GLN A 78 17.40 10.98 -13.77
CA GLN A 78 17.92 11.00 -12.41
C GLN A 78 18.50 12.37 -12.04
N GLU A 79 17.80 13.46 -12.41
CA GLU A 79 18.25 14.82 -12.12
C GLU A 79 18.19 15.08 -10.60
N ASP A 80 19.34 15.36 -10.00
CA ASP A 80 19.52 15.77 -8.60
C ASP A 80 20.47 16.99 -8.61
N SER A 81 19.90 18.18 -8.36
CA SER A 81 20.61 19.45 -8.54
C SER A 81 21.43 19.91 -7.35
N ASP A 82 21.10 19.47 -6.14
CA ASP A 82 21.81 19.83 -4.92
C ASP A 82 22.69 18.69 -4.38
N GLY A 83 22.54 17.48 -4.92
CA GLY A 83 23.42 16.34 -4.71
C GLY A 83 23.18 15.65 -3.38
N ASP A 84 21.96 15.72 -2.84
CA ASP A 84 21.60 15.10 -1.56
C ASP A 84 21.18 13.62 -1.70
N GLY A 85 21.00 13.15 -2.94
CA GLY A 85 20.61 11.79 -3.27
C GLY A 85 19.11 11.59 -3.50
N LEU A 86 18.29 12.64 -3.36
CA LEU A 86 16.87 12.67 -3.72
C LEU A 86 16.71 13.38 -5.07
N GLY A 87 15.91 12.82 -5.97
CA GLY A 87 15.72 13.42 -7.28
C GLY A 87 14.84 14.67 -7.22
N ASN A 88 15.11 15.61 -8.12
CA ASN A 88 14.40 16.88 -8.23
C ASN A 88 12.87 16.74 -8.35
N VAL A 89 12.39 15.63 -8.93
CA VAL A 89 10.96 15.46 -9.23
C VAL A 89 10.14 15.04 -8.01
N CYS A 90 10.78 14.43 -7.01
CA CYS A 90 10.15 13.86 -5.82
C CYS A 90 10.63 14.55 -4.52
N GLU A 91 11.24 15.74 -4.64
CA GLU A 91 11.97 16.42 -3.54
C GLU A 91 11.10 16.79 -2.32
N ASN A 92 9.78 16.94 -2.48
CA ASN A 92 8.89 17.36 -1.39
C ASN A 92 7.61 16.50 -1.26
N ASP A 93 7.47 15.52 -2.16
CA ASP A 93 6.27 14.71 -2.39
C ASP A 93 6.79 13.42 -3.07
N PHE A 94 7.22 12.47 -2.23
CA PHE A 94 8.00 11.31 -2.66
C PHE A 94 7.17 10.27 -3.42
N ASP A 95 5.87 10.14 -3.10
CA ASP A 95 4.92 9.24 -3.76
C ASP A 95 3.96 9.96 -4.73
N ASN A 96 4.13 11.27 -4.91
CA ASN A 96 3.40 12.11 -5.87
C ASN A 96 1.87 12.07 -5.67
N ASP A 97 1.45 12.07 -4.41
CA ASP A 97 0.05 11.99 -3.99
C ASP A 97 -0.59 13.36 -3.70
N THR A 98 0.16 14.44 -3.94
CA THR A 98 -0.16 15.86 -3.74
C THR A 98 -0.01 16.38 -2.30
N PHE A 99 0.31 15.52 -1.34
CA PHE A 99 0.65 15.90 0.02
C PHE A 99 2.16 15.93 0.17
N SER A 100 2.64 16.92 0.93
CA SER A 100 4.08 17.02 1.14
C SER A 100 4.51 16.02 2.20
N ASP A 101 5.70 15.42 2.05
CA ASP A 101 6.26 14.42 2.97
C ASP A 101 6.20 14.83 4.45
N ILE A 102 6.29 16.14 4.73
CA ILE A 102 6.26 16.67 6.11
C ILE A 102 4.87 16.63 6.77
N ILE A 103 3.80 16.52 5.98
CA ILE A 103 2.43 16.39 6.45
C ILE A 103 1.83 15.03 6.14
N ASP A 104 2.43 14.29 5.22
CA ASP A 104 1.99 12.94 4.87
C ASP A 104 2.25 11.94 6.00
N VAL A 105 1.27 11.09 6.28
CA VAL A 105 1.39 10.02 7.28
C VAL A 105 2.12 8.81 6.71
N CYS A 106 2.06 8.61 5.41
CA CYS A 106 2.73 7.55 4.67
C CYS A 106 3.39 8.12 3.39
N PRO A 107 4.50 8.89 3.48
CA PRO A 107 5.14 9.56 2.34
C PRO A 107 5.68 8.66 1.21
N GLU A 108 5.59 7.34 1.36
CA GLU A 108 6.02 6.35 0.36
C GLU A 108 4.82 5.49 -0.06
N ASN A 109 3.61 6.03 0.00
CA ASN A 109 2.36 5.35 -0.30
C ASN A 109 1.29 6.36 -0.77
N ALA A 110 1.15 6.44 -2.09
CA ALA A 110 0.24 7.41 -2.71
C ALA A 110 -1.26 7.20 -2.44
N GLU A 111 -1.64 6.11 -1.76
CA GLU A 111 -3.03 5.83 -1.40
C GLU A 111 -3.41 6.38 -0.01
N VAL A 112 -2.44 6.70 0.86
CA VAL A 112 -2.67 6.99 2.28
C VAL A 112 -2.00 8.27 2.75
N THR A 113 -2.72 9.39 2.59
CA THR A 113 -2.12 10.72 2.89
C THR A 113 -2.36 11.21 4.33
N LEU A 114 -3.45 10.75 4.95
CA LEU A 114 -3.93 11.23 6.25
C LEU A 114 -4.57 10.10 7.05
N THR A 115 -4.50 10.22 8.38
CA THR A 115 -5.27 9.33 9.25
C THR A 115 -6.78 9.54 9.06
N ASP A 116 -7.48 8.52 8.58
CA ASP A 116 -8.93 8.55 8.38
C ASP A 116 -9.61 7.26 8.86
N PHE A 117 -10.45 7.38 9.90
CA PHE A 117 -11.31 6.29 10.39
C PHE A 117 -12.81 6.57 10.13
N ARG A 118 -13.15 7.50 9.23
CA ARG A 118 -14.55 7.82 8.87
C ARG A 118 -15.21 6.67 8.13
N THR A 119 -14.41 5.84 7.44
CA THR A 119 -14.81 4.56 6.85
C THR A 119 -14.17 3.42 7.62
N TYR A 120 -14.98 2.48 8.10
CA TYR A 120 -14.51 1.34 8.89
C TYR A 120 -15.42 0.13 8.67
N GLN A 121 -14.85 -1.06 8.76
CA GLN A 121 -15.61 -2.31 8.83
C GLN A 121 -15.86 -2.66 10.31
N THR A 122 -17.10 -2.97 10.67
CA THR A 122 -17.41 -3.51 12.00
C THR A 122 -17.51 -5.02 11.89
N VAL A 123 -16.61 -5.72 12.58
CA VAL A 123 -16.61 -7.18 12.64
C VAL A 123 -17.30 -7.64 13.92
N VAL A 124 -18.36 -8.43 13.78
CA VAL A 124 -19.09 -9.00 14.91
C VAL A 124 -18.51 -10.39 15.21
N LEU A 125 -17.84 -10.50 16.36
CA LEU A 125 -17.12 -11.71 16.75
C LEU A 125 -18.01 -12.85 17.29
N ASP A 126 -19.24 -12.53 17.71
CA ASP A 126 -20.23 -13.49 18.18
C ASP A 126 -21.64 -13.08 17.69
N PRO A 127 -22.01 -13.44 16.44
CA PRO A 127 -23.29 -13.04 15.85
C PRO A 127 -24.48 -13.83 16.37
N GLU A 128 -24.26 -14.95 17.07
CA GLU A 128 -25.31 -15.83 17.62
C GLU A 128 -25.54 -15.60 19.12
N GLY A 129 -24.57 -15.00 19.82
CA GLY A 129 -24.64 -14.70 21.24
C GLY A 129 -25.70 -13.67 21.61
N ASP A 130 -26.56 -14.03 22.55
CA ASP A 130 -27.60 -13.19 23.13
C ASP A 130 -27.08 -12.18 24.18
N ALA A 131 -25.78 -12.25 24.51
CA ALA A 131 -25.10 -11.34 25.43
C ALA A 131 -24.53 -10.08 24.76
N GLN A 132 -24.36 -10.07 23.43
CA GLN A 132 -23.65 -9.03 22.71
C GLN A 132 -24.62 -8.03 22.08
N ILE A 133 -24.68 -6.82 22.66
CA ILE A 133 -25.27 -5.66 21.99
C ILE A 133 -24.21 -5.13 21.04
N ASP A 134 -24.55 -4.96 19.76
CA ASP A 134 -23.63 -4.42 18.76
C ASP A 134 -22.99 -3.10 19.23
N PRO A 135 -21.69 -2.90 18.99
CA PRO A 135 -21.02 -1.66 19.36
C PRO A 135 -21.60 -0.47 18.60
N ASN A 136 -21.76 0.66 19.30
CA ASN A 136 -22.14 1.92 18.69
C ASN A 136 -20.90 2.81 18.57
N TRP A 137 -20.43 2.99 17.34
CA TRP A 137 -19.26 3.81 17.02
C TRP A 137 -19.68 5.23 16.65
N VAL A 138 -19.02 6.22 17.25
CA VAL A 138 -19.19 7.64 16.90
C VAL A 138 -17.83 8.19 16.50
N VAL A 139 -17.68 8.54 15.23
CA VAL A 139 -16.47 9.16 14.69
C VAL A 139 -16.59 10.68 14.77
N LEU A 140 -15.60 11.32 15.38
CA LEU A 140 -15.54 12.76 15.62
C LEU A 140 -14.42 13.40 14.79
N ASN A 141 -14.35 14.74 14.82
CA ASN A 141 -13.30 15.53 14.16
C ASN A 141 -13.29 15.40 12.62
N GLN A 142 -14.47 15.61 12.03
CA GLN A 142 -14.69 15.62 10.57
C GLN A 142 -14.31 16.95 9.95
#